data_AF-A0A524NBP4-F1
#
_entry.id   AF-A0A524NBP4-F1
#
_cell.length_a   1.000
_cell.length_b   1.000
_cell.length_c   1.000
_cell.angle_alpha   90.00
_cell.angle_beta   90.00
_cell.angle_gamma   90.00
#
_symmetry.space_group_name_H-M   'P 1'
#
loop_
_entity.id
_entity.type
_entity.pdbx_description
1 polymer ?
#
loop_
_entity_poly.entity_id
_entity_poly.type
_entity_poly.pdbx_seq_one_letter_code
_entity_poly.pdbx_strand_id
1 'polypeptide(L)' 'MTSGTLKEVPDKSVFIEYLIKRLETNRQKYLPSEQLYSSMKEAVMNNSPNIPRYGTIQNVGDEGGDFIFIRRD' A
#
# COMPACT_ATOMS: atom_id res chain seq x y z
N MET A 1 25.22 0.20 -10.57
CA MET A 1 24.35 1.19 -11.24
C MET A 1 24.45 2.48 -10.44
N THR A 2 25.05 3.51 -11.00
CA THR A 2 25.31 4.79 -10.32
C THR A 2 24.10 5.70 -10.41
N SER A 3 23.50 6.01 -9.26
CA SER A 3 22.54 7.12 -9.13
C SER A 3 23.33 8.43 -9.28
N GLY A 4 23.04 9.19 -10.32
CA GLY A 4 23.70 10.48 -10.65
C GLY A 4 23.39 11.63 -9.69
N THR A 5 22.96 11.34 -8.47
CA THR A 5 22.74 12.29 -7.37
C THR A 5 23.03 11.57 -6.06
N LEU A 6 23.87 12.17 -5.21
CA LEU A 6 24.37 11.68 -3.90
C LEU A 6 23.28 11.54 -2.82
N LYS A 7 22.09 11.07 -3.17
CA LYS A 7 21.04 10.74 -2.21
C LYS A 7 20.85 9.24 -2.23
N GLU A 8 21.37 8.60 -1.19
CA GLU A 8 21.11 7.20 -0.90
C GLU A 8 19.60 7.00 -0.84
N VAL A 9 19.07 6.07 -1.65
CA VAL A 9 17.67 5.67 -1.55
C VAL A 9 17.61 4.82 -0.29
N PRO A 10 16.86 5.23 0.75
CA PRO A 10 16.75 4.44 1.96
C PRO A 10 16.21 3.06 1.58
N ASP A 11 16.84 1.99 2.05
CA ASP A 11 16.42 0.59 1.82
C ASP A 11 15.14 0.23 2.62
N LYS A 12 14.31 1.23 2.93
CA LYS A 12 13.10 1.11 3.73
C LYS A 12 11.94 1.78 3.02
N SER A 13 11.00 0.97 2.55
CA SER A 13 9.76 1.45 1.96
C SER A 13 8.72 1.73 3.07
N VAL A 14 8.46 3.02 3.31
CA VAL A 14 7.41 3.47 4.25
C VAL A 14 6.04 2.88 3.87
N PHE A 15 5.76 2.72 2.58
CA PHE A 15 4.53 2.09 2.11
C PHE A 15 4.41 0.63 2.60
N ILE A 16 5.48 -0.16 2.41
CA ILE A 16 5.49 -1.58 2.81
C ILE A 16 5.42 -1.72 4.33
N GLU A 17 6.10 -0.85 5.07
CA GLU A 17 6.03 -0.82 6.53
C GLU A 17 4.59 -0.65 7.02
N TYR A 18 3.86 0.34 6.51
CA TYR A 18 2.46 0.53 6.90
C TYR A 18 1.52 -0.56 6.38
N LEU A 19 1.78 -1.10 5.18
CA LEU A 19 1.00 -2.21 4.63
C LEU A 19 1.07 -3.44 5.55
N ILE A 20 2.29 -3.88 5.90
CA ILE A 20 2.52 -5.02 6.79
C ILE A 20 1.88 -4.76 8.16
N LYS A 21 2.13 -3.59 8.75
CA LYS A 21 1.57 -3.21 10.04
C LYS A 21 0.04 -3.28 10.06
N ARG A 22 -0.64 -2.82 9.00
CA ARG A 22 -2.10 -2.87 8.91
C ARG A 22 -2.63 -4.30 8.74
N LEU A 23 -1.92 -5.15 8.00
CA LEU A 23 -2.26 -6.57 7.86
C LEU A 23 -2.08 -7.34 9.17
N GLU A 24 -0.98 -7.12 9.89
CA GLU A 24 -0.69 -7.80 11.17
C GLU A 24 -1.64 -7.39 12.30
N THR A 25 -2.02 -6.11 12.36
CA THR A 25 -2.93 -5.60 13.40
C THR A 25 -4.41 -5.78 13.06
N ASN A 26 -4.72 -6.32 11.88
CA ASN A 26 -6.08 -6.51 11.41
C ASN A 26 -6.83 -7.60 12.21
N ARG A 27 -7.99 -7.21 12.75
CA ARG A 27 -8.88 -8.14 13.47
C ARG A 27 -10.02 -8.71 12.61
N GLN A 28 -10.19 -8.23 11.38
CA GLN A 28 -11.26 -8.66 10.48
C GLN A 28 -10.87 -9.92 9.71
N LYS A 29 -11.79 -10.89 9.58
CA LYS A 29 -11.55 -12.10 8.78
C LYS A 29 -11.38 -11.79 7.29
N TYR A 30 -12.14 -10.82 6.80
CA TYR A 30 -12.14 -10.34 5.43
C TYR A 30 -11.92 -8.83 5.45
N LEU A 31 -10.88 -8.36 4.76
CA LEU A 31 -10.50 -6.96 4.70
C LEU A 31 -10.45 -6.51 3.23
N PRO A 32 -11.37 -5.62 2.79
CA PRO A 32 -11.31 -5.03 1.45
C PRO A 32 -10.04 -4.21 1.22
N SER A 33 -9.48 -4.25 0.01
CA SER A 33 -8.31 -3.45 -0.37
C SER A 33 -8.53 -1.96 -0.21
N GLU A 34 -9.73 -1.45 -0.51
CA GLU A 34 -10.07 -0.03 -0.30
C GLU A 34 -9.93 0.37 1.17
N GLN A 35 -10.43 -0.47 2.08
CA GLN A 35 -10.37 -0.23 3.52
C GLN A 35 -8.92 -0.31 4.03
N LEU A 36 -8.16 -1.31 3.56
CA LEU A 36 -6.73 -1.43 3.85
C LEU A 36 -5.98 -0.18 3.40
N TYR A 37 -6.14 0.24 2.15
CA TYR A 37 -5.53 1.44 1.58
C TYR A 37 -5.89 2.70 2.39
N SER A 38 -7.18 2.91 2.63
CA SER A 38 -7.67 4.08 3.36
C SER A 38 -7.06 4.18 4.76
N SER A 39 -6.86 3.04 5.43
CA SER A 39 -6.28 2.99 6.77
C SER A 39 -4.79 3.37 6.82
N MET A 40 -4.04 3.24 5.72
CA MET A 40 -2.60 3.53 5.66
C MET A 40 -2.27 4.81 4.89
N LYS A 41 -3.17 5.31 4.04
CA LYS A 41 -2.96 6.47 3.16
C LYS A 41 -2.34 7.67 3.90
N GLU A 42 -3.00 8.11 4.96
CA GLU A 42 -2.58 9.29 5.73
C GLU A 42 -1.23 9.07 6.40
N ALA A 43 -1.01 7.88 6.96
CA ALA A 43 0.24 7.53 7.62
C ALA A 43 1.42 7.49 6.63
N VAL A 44 1.22 6.95 5.42
CA VAL A 44 2.24 6.95 4.37
C VAL A 44 2.54 8.38 3.92
N MET A 45 1.51 9.19 3.65
CA MET A 45 1.69 10.59 3.22
C MET A 45 2.42 11.44 4.27
N ASN A 46 2.16 11.21 5.56
CA ASN A 46 2.80 11.97 6.64
C ASN A 46 4.27 11.57 6.88
N ASN A 47 4.66 10.36 6.46
CA ASN A 47 5.99 9.80 6.74
C ASN A 47 6.84 9.58 5.47
N SER A 48 6.36 10.02 4.31
CA SER A 48 7.01 9.81 3.02
C SER A 48 6.62 10.89 2.01
N PRO A 49 7.51 11.26 1.07
CA PRO A 49 7.13 12.08 -0.08
C PRO A 49 6.22 11.33 -1.08
N ASN A 50 5.97 10.04 -0.87
CA ASN A 50 5.16 9.22 -1.77
C ASN A 50 3.66 9.44 -1.55
N ILE A 51 2.93 9.61 -2.65
CA ILE A 51 1.46 9.70 -2.64
C ILE A 51 0.90 8.32 -3.05
N PRO A 52 0.41 7.51 -2.11
CA PRO A 52 -0.16 6.21 -2.44
C PRO A 52 -1.48 6.40 -3.19
N ARG A 53 -1.68 5.64 -4.27
CA ARG A 53 -2.89 5.68 -5.10
C ARG A 53 -3.64 4.36 -5.03
N TYR A 54 -4.97 4.46 -5.11
CA TYR A 54 -5.90 3.34 -5.19
C TYR A 54 -6.87 3.60 -6.32
N GLY A 55 -7.19 2.57 -7.09
CA GLY A 55 -8.12 2.66 -8.21
C GLY A 55 -7.80 1.66 -9.31
N THR A 56 -8.73 1.55 -10.25
CA THR A 56 -8.63 0.70 -11.44
C THR A 56 -7.63 1.26 -12.44
N ILE A 57 -6.90 0.39 -13.12
CA ILE A 57 -6.08 0.79 -14.26
C ILE A 57 -7.00 0.84 -15.49
N GLN A 58 -7.05 1.99 -16.16
CA GLN A 58 -7.89 2.13 -17.35
C GLN A 58 -7.26 1.45 -18.56
N ASN A 59 -8.09 1.05 -19.53
CA ASN A 59 -7.67 0.49 -20.84
C ASN A 59 -6.90 -0.84 -20.77
N VAL A 60 -7.08 -1.63 -19.71
CA VAL A 60 -6.47 -2.98 -19.57
C VAL A 60 -7.48 -4.12 -19.65
N GLY A 61 -8.72 -3.83 -20.06
CA GLY A 61 -9.80 -4.82 -20.05
C GLY A 61 -10.25 -5.18 -18.64
N ASP A 62 -10.19 -4.24 -17.70
CA ASP A 62 -10.69 -4.42 -16.33
C ASP A 62 -12.22 -4.58 -16.34
N GLU A 63 -12.70 -5.74 -15.88
CA GLU A 63 -14.12 -6.09 -15.78
C GLU A 63 -14.70 -5.77 -14.39
N GLY A 64 -13.92 -5.09 -13.54
CA GLY A 64 -14.26 -4.78 -12.16
C GLY A 64 -13.86 -5.88 -11.19
N GLY A 65 -14.48 -5.85 -10.01
CA GLY A 65 -14.06 -6.65 -8.86
C GLY A 65 -13.09 -5.91 -7.97
N ASP A 66 -12.75 -6.52 -6.84
CA ASP A 66 -11.84 -5.95 -5.85
C ASP A 66 -11.09 -7.06 -5.12
N PHE A 67 -10.01 -6.71 -4.44
CA PHE A 67 -9.26 -7.64 -3.62
C PHE A 67 -9.84 -7.70 -2.20
N ILE A 68 -9.91 -8.91 -1.67
CA ILE A 68 -10.24 -9.17 -0.26
C ILE A 68 -9.04 -9.89 0.34
N PHE A 69 -8.46 -9.29 1.38
CA PHE A 69 -7.44 -9.92 2.20
C PHE A 69 -8.12 -10.84 3.22
N ILE A 70 -7.72 -12.11 3.23
CA ILE A 70 -8.23 -13.11 4.17
C ILE A 70 -7.20 -13.28 5.28
N ARG A 71 -7.60 -13.03 6.53
CA ARG A 71 -6.75 -13.33 7.67
C ARG A 71 -6.64 -14.84 7.83
N ARG A 72 -5.41 -15.35 7.85
CA ARG A 72 -5.12 -16.74 8.18
C ARG A 72 -4.82 -16.83 9.68
N ASP A 73 -5.45 -17.79 10.33
CA ASP A 73 -5.19 -18.14 11.72
C ASP A 73 -3.97 -19.07 11.81
#